data_AF-A0A8J2PGW8-F1
#
_entry.id   AF-A0A8J2PGW8-F1
#
_cell.length_a   1.000
_cell.length_b   1.000
_cell.length_c   1.000
_cell.angle_alpha   90.00
_cell.angle_beta   90.00
_cell.angle_gamma   90.00
#
_symmetry.space_group_name_H-M   'P 1'
#
loop_
_entity.id
_entity.type
_entity.pdbx_description
1 polymer ?
#
loop_
_entity_poly.entity_id
_entity_poly.type
_entity_poly.pdbx_seq_one_letter_code
_entity_poly.pdbx_strand_id
1 'polypeptide(L)' 'DSDQMVDGINLDEIKEFAKAFKLRRLSLGLTQTQVGQALSVTEGPAYSQSAIC' A
#
# COMPACT_ATOMS: atom_id res chain seq x y z
N ASP A 1 13.81 -16.00 15.08
CA ASP A 1 13.22 -15.02 14.15
C ASP A 1 14.19 -13.91 13.90
N SER A 2 14.63 -13.77 12.64
CA SER A 2 15.48 -12.66 12.23
C SER A 2 14.58 -11.61 11.59
N ASP A 3 14.26 -10.53 12.30
CA ASP A 3 13.66 -9.33 11.72
C ASP A 3 14.52 -8.89 10.53
N GLN A 4 13.98 -8.98 9.31
CA GLN A 4 14.70 -8.49 8.13
C GLN A 4 14.58 -6.97 8.12
N MET A 5 15.62 -6.28 8.60
CA MET A 5 15.73 -4.84 8.48
C MET A 5 16.49 -4.45 7.22
N VAL A 6 15.92 -3.54 6.43
CA VAL A 6 16.59 -2.90 5.28
C VAL A 6 16.53 -1.41 5.50
N ASP A 7 17.70 -0.74 5.50
CA ASP A 7 17.83 0.70 5.73
C ASP A 7 17.13 1.20 7.02
N GLY A 8 17.12 0.37 8.07
CA GLY A 8 16.47 0.68 9.35
C GLY A 8 14.94 0.51 9.35
N ILE A 9 14.36 0.04 8.24
CA ILE A 9 12.94 -0.28 8.11
C ILE A 9 12.73 -1.76 8.40
N ASN A 10 11.80 -2.08 9.30
CA ASN A 10 11.38 -3.47 9.51
C ASN A 10 10.52 -3.94 8.33
N LEU A 11 11.00 -4.91 7.55
CA LEU A 11 10.27 -5.43 6.40
C LEU A 11 8.99 -6.18 6.79
N ASP A 12 8.90 -6.71 8.01
CA ASP A 12 7.70 -7.43 8.46
C ASP A 12 6.54 -6.45 8.75
N GLU A 13 6.83 -5.23 9.21
CA GLU A 13 5.84 -4.16 9.30
C GLU A 13 5.30 -3.77 7.92
N ILE A 14 6.18 -3.66 6.92
CA ILE A 14 5.78 -3.36 5.54
C ILE A 14 4.92 -4.49 4.96
N LYS A 15 5.26 -5.75 5.21
CA LYS A 15 4.45 -6.91 4.77
C LYS A 15 3.06 -6.90 5.40
N GLU A 16 2.97 -6.65 6.71
CA GLU A 16 1.68 -6.62 7.41
C GLU A 16 0.82 -5.42 6.94
N PHE A 17 1.44 -4.26 6.73
CA PHE A 17 0.74 -3.12 6.12
C PHE A 17 0.18 -3.48 4.73
N ALA A 18 1.00 -4.06 3.85
CA ALA A 18 0.58 -4.42 2.50
C ALA A 18 -0.59 -5.43 2.52
N LYS A 19 -0.54 -6.40 3.44
CA LYS A 19 -1.61 -7.39 3.64
C LYS A 19 -2.90 -6.75 4.13
N ALA A 20 -2.83 -5.89 5.15
CA ALA A 20 -3.97 -5.16 5.68
C ALA A 20 -4.61 -4.24 4.63
N PHE A 21 -3.78 -3.52 3.88
CA PHE A 21 -4.21 -2.64 2.79
C PHE A 21 -4.95 -3.42 1.70
N LYS A 22 -4.39 -4.55 1.25
CA LYS A 22 -5.04 -5.42 0.24
C LYS A 22 -6.39 -5.93 0.72
N LEU A 23 -6.47 -6.44 1.95
CA LEU A 23 -7.72 -6.93 2.53
C LEU A 23 -8.77 -5.82 2.63
N ARG A 24 -8.39 -4.64 3.11
CA ARG A 24 -9.30 -3.51 3.24
C ARG A 24 -9.81 -3.04 1.88
N ARG A 25 -8.92 -2.89 0.89
CA ARG A 25 -9.29 -2.55 -0.49
C ARG A 25 -10.32 -3.51 -1.06
N LEU A 26 -10.07 -4.81 -0.95
CA LEU A 26 -10.98 -5.84 -1.46
C LEU A 26 -12.31 -5.86 -0.70
N SER A 27 -12.30 -5.67 0.63
CA SER A 27 -13.51 -5.61 1.45
C SER A 27 -14.43 -4.43 1.09
N LEU A 28 -13.87 -3.36 0.53
CA LEU A 28 -14.62 -2.19 0.05
C LEU A 28 -15.05 -2.33 -1.43
N GLY A 29 -14.73 -3.45 -2.09
CA GLY A 29 -15.04 -3.66 -3.51
C GLY A 29 -14.21 -2.80 -4.46
N LEU A 30 -13.07 -2.26 -4.01
CA LEU A 30 -12.29 -1.31 -4.78
C LEU A 30 -11.20 -2.00 -5.62
N THR A 31 -11.08 -1.59 -6.86
CA THR A 31 -9.96 -1.95 -7.73
C THR A 31 -8.71 -1.14 -7.36
N GLN A 32 -7.55 -1.60 -7.81
CA GLN A 32 -6.29 -0.88 -7.63
C GLN A 32 -6.33 0.52 -8.25
N THR A 33 -6.91 0.65 -9.45
CA THR A 33 -7.06 1.93 -10.15
C THR A 33 -7.92 2.92 -9.36
N GLN A 34 -9.04 2.45 -8.81
CA GLN A 34 -9.93 3.31 -8.01
C GLN A 34 -9.23 3.82 -6.74
N VAL A 35 -8.45 2.97 -6.07
CA VAL A 35 -7.67 3.40 -4.90
C VAL A 35 -6.58 4.40 -5.30
N GLY A 36 -5.86 4.16 -6.40
CA GLY A 36 -4.84 5.10 -6.89
C GLY A 36 -5.41 6.47 -7.29
N GLN A 37 -6.58 6.48 -7.93
CA GLN A 37 -7.29 7.72 -8.24
C GLN A 37 -7.74 8.46 -6.97
N ALA A 38 -8.32 7.74 -5.99
CA ALA A 38 -8.76 8.34 -4.74
C ALA A 38 -7.60 8.95 -3.94
N LEU A 39 -6.46 8.24 -3.86
CA LEU A 39 -5.26 8.75 -3.20
C LEU A 39 -4.67 9.95 -3.94
N SER A 40 -4.65 9.94 -5.28
CA SER A 40 -4.14 11.07 -6.07
C SER A 40 -4.98 12.34 -5.91
N VAL A 41 -6.30 12.20 -5.75
CA VAL A 41 -7.21 13.34 -5.48
C VAL A 41 -6.95 13.93 -4.09
N THR A 42 -6.59 13.09 -3.12
CA THR A 42 -6.50 13.50 -1.71
C THR A 42 -5.10 13.98 -1.31
N GLU A 43 -4.05 13.36 -1.85
CA GLU A 43 -2.63 13.59 -1.51
C GLU A 43 -1.84 14.31 -2.64
N GLY A 44 -2.51 14.61 -3.77
CA GLY A 44 -1.88 15.18 -4.96
C GLY A 44 -1.22 14.13 -5.88
N PRO A 45 -0.49 14.54 -6.92
CA PRO A 45 0.05 13.66 -7.96
C PRO A 45 1.18 12.70 -7.51
N ALA A 46 1.37 12.52 -6.20
CA ALA A 46 2.47 11.75 -5.61
C ALA A 46 2.33 10.22 -5.79
N TYR A 47 1.15 9.71 -6.16
CA TYR A 47 0.91 8.27 -6.31
C TYR A 47 0.62 7.90 -7.77
N SER A 48 1.62 7.35 -8.47
CA SER A 48 1.42 6.72 -9.77
C SER A 48 0.83 5.32 -9.61
N GLN A 49 0.14 4.81 -10.65
CA GLN A 49 -0.41 3.44 -10.64
C GLN A 49 0.66 2.37 -10.35
N SER A 50 1.91 2.62 -10.74
CA SER A 50 3.07 1.78 -10.44
C SER A 50 3.46 1.75 -8.97
N ALA A 51 3.14 2.78 -8.18
CA ALA A 51 3.41 2.82 -6.74
C ALA A 51 2.44 1.95 -5.92
N ILE A 52 1.30 1.54 -6.51
CA ILE A 52 0.23 0.78 -5.84
C ILE A 52 0.15 -0.68 -6.35
N CYS A 53 0.84 -1.00 -7.45
CA CYS A 53 0.80 -2.32 -8.06
C CYS A 53 1.61 -3.37 -7.32
#